data_AF-A0A803Q8X7-F1
#
_entry.id   AF-A0A803Q8X7-F1
#
_cell.length_a   1.000
_cell.length_b   1.000
_cell.length_c   1.000
_cell.angle_alpha   90.00
_cell.angle_beta   90.00
_cell.angle_gamma   90.00
#
_symmetry.space_group_name_H-M   'P 1'
#
loop_
_entity.id
_entity.type
_entity.pdbx_description
1 polymer ?
#
loop_
_entity_poly.entity_id
_entity_poly.type
_entity_poly.pdbx_seq_one_letter_code
_entity_poly.pdbx_strand_id
1 'polypeptide(L)'
;MNNGDSGLWKAILNTRSLLANCICRKIGNGKETSIWFYPWIPCSNRFPTPLLDATYGVAWVNQFMDENYRRNVDMFRRWFNSKDAKAILNIELPEDDIKDGWLWMGEASGEFSIKLTYRVVRGRRSITPAKNRWKTIWKS
;
A
#
# COMPACT_ATOMS: atom_id res chain seq x y z
N MET A 1 8.99 -22.53 -33.92
CA MET A 1 8.54 -21.23 -33.36
C MET A 1 7.22 -21.47 -32.65
N ASN A 2 7.21 -21.50 -31.31
CA ASN A 2 6.00 -21.84 -30.54
C ASN A 2 4.99 -20.69 -30.58
N ASN A 3 3.86 -20.94 -31.24
CA ASN A 3 2.81 -19.96 -31.52
C ASN A 3 1.61 -20.09 -30.56
N GLY A 4 1.84 -20.56 -29.32
CA GLY A 4 0.78 -20.86 -28.34
C GLY A 4 0.56 -19.78 -27.27
N ASP A 5 1.43 -18.78 -27.16
CA ASP A 5 1.33 -17.82 -26.06
C ASP A 5 0.52 -16.59 -26.47
N SER A 6 -0.54 -16.30 -25.71
CA SER A 6 -1.30 -15.07 -25.85
C SER A 6 -0.40 -13.83 -25.69
N GLY A 7 -0.34 -12.99 -26.73
CA GLY A 7 0.37 -11.71 -26.67
C GLY A 7 -0.15 -10.78 -25.57
N LEU A 8 -1.43 -10.89 -25.21
CA LEU A 8 -2.02 -10.17 -24.09
C LEU A 8 -1.44 -10.65 -22.75
N TRP A 9 -1.33 -11.97 -22.55
CA TRP A 9 -0.73 -12.51 -21.32
C TRP A 9 0.73 -12.12 -21.17
N LYS A 10 1.50 -12.15 -22.27
CA LYS A 10 2.89 -11.65 -22.29
C LYS A 10 2.96 -10.18 -21.91
N ALA A 11 2.07 -9.33 -22.44
CA ALA A 11 2.01 -7.93 -22.08
C ALA A 11 1.65 -7.70 -20.59
N ILE A 12 0.69 -8.46 -20.05
CA ILE A 12 0.34 -8.39 -18.62
C ILE A 12 1.53 -8.80 -17.74
N LEU A 13 2.20 -9.91 -18.06
CA LEU A 13 3.37 -10.38 -17.31
C LEU A 13 4.53 -9.40 -17.38
N ASN A 14 4.81 -8.83 -18.56
CA ASN A 14 5.87 -7.84 -18.74
C ASN A 14 5.62 -6.54 -17.98
N THR A 15 4.35 -6.21 -17.70
CA THR A 15 3.98 -4.98 -16.99
C THR A 15 3.81 -5.19 -15.49
N ARG A 16 3.70 -6.43 -15.02
CA ARG A 16 3.48 -6.80 -13.62
C ARG A 16 4.40 -6.08 -12.64
N SER A 17 5.70 -6.02 -12.89
CA SER A 17 6.67 -5.37 -12.00
C SER A 17 6.43 -3.87 -11.88
N LEU A 18 6.05 -3.22 -12.98
CA LEU A 18 5.70 -1.80 -13.02
C LEU A 18 4.41 -1.54 -12.23
N LEU A 19 3.40 -2.40 -12.37
CA LEU A 19 2.14 -2.26 -11.65
C LEU A 19 2.28 -2.57 -10.17
N ALA A 20 3.12 -3.54 -9.80
CA ALA A 20 3.42 -3.83 -8.40
C ALA A 20 3.93 -2.59 -7.65
N ASN A 21 4.67 -1.71 -8.33
CA ASN A 21 5.13 -0.44 -7.78
C ASN A 21 4.05 0.61 -7.53
N CYS A 22 2.82 0.34 -7.97
CA CYS A 22 1.67 1.23 -7.82
C CYS A 22 0.64 0.70 -6.83
N ILE A 23 0.91 -0.42 -6.16
CA ILE A 23 -0.06 -1.03 -5.25
C ILE A 23 0.41 -0.79 -3.81
N CYS A 24 -0.50 -0.38 -2.95
CA CYS A 24 -0.27 -0.22 -1.52
C CYS A 24 -1.42 -0.89 -0.78
N ARG A 25 -1.18 -1.42 0.42
CA ARG A 25 -2.24 -1.94 1.29
C ARG A 25 -3.00 -0.76 1.88
N LYS A 26 -4.33 -0.82 1.78
CA LYS A 26 -5.24 0.10 2.48
C LYS A 26 -5.56 -0.52 3.83
N ILE A 27 -5.07 0.08 4.89
CA ILE A 27 -5.38 -0.29 6.28
C ILE A 27 -6.82 0.10 6.64
N GLY A 28 -7.61 -0.90 7.01
CA GLY A 28 -8.85 -0.75 7.76
C GLY A 28 -8.59 -1.18 9.20
N ASN A 29 -9.06 -2.38 9.58
CA ASN A 29 -8.87 -2.96 10.90
C ASN A 29 -7.48 -3.57 11.16
N GLY A 30 -6.61 -3.64 10.15
CA GLY A 30 -5.23 -4.11 10.27
C GLY A 30 -5.06 -5.61 10.48
N LYS A 31 -6.13 -6.41 10.45
CA LYS A 31 -6.12 -7.85 10.74
C LYS A 31 -5.52 -8.68 9.59
N GLU A 32 -5.48 -8.13 8.37
CA GLU A 32 -5.03 -8.83 7.16
C GLU A 32 -3.75 -8.20 6.55
N THR A 33 -3.18 -7.21 7.23
CA THR A 33 -1.97 -6.52 6.79
C THR A 33 -0.82 -6.84 7.73
N SER A 34 0.12 -7.65 7.22
CA SER A 34 1.39 -7.84 7.90
C SER A 34 2.24 -6.57 7.81
N ILE A 35 2.84 -6.18 8.93
CA ILE A 35 3.70 -5.00 9.02
C ILE A 35 4.97 -5.13 8.17
N TRP A 36 5.43 -6.36 7.88
CA TRP A 36 6.71 -6.63 7.21
C TRP A 36 6.57 -6.97 5.73
N PHE A 37 5.49 -7.65 5.35
CA PHE A 37 5.36 -8.25 4.02
C PHE A 37 4.43 -7.50 3.07
N TYR A 38 3.89 -6.37 3.51
CA TYR A 38 3.07 -5.52 2.65
C TYR A 38 3.60 -4.08 2.58
N PRO A 39 3.45 -3.41 1.43
CA PRO A 39 3.70 -1.99 1.32
C PRO A 39 2.45 -1.24 1.81
N TRP A 40 2.47 -0.70 3.02
CA TRP A 40 1.34 0.07 3.59
C TRP A 40 1.74 1.46 4.07
N ILE A 41 2.95 1.93 3.70
CA ILE A 41 3.34 3.34 3.91
C ILE A 41 2.64 4.21 2.87
N PRO A 42 1.95 5.29 3.28
CA PRO A 42 1.31 6.19 2.33
C PRO A 42 2.29 6.78 1.31
N CYS A 43 1.83 6.91 0.06
CA CYS A 43 2.59 7.49 -1.05
C CYS A 43 3.88 6.74 -1.40
N SER A 44 4.04 5.49 -0.97
CA SER A 44 5.26 4.73 -1.15
C SER A 44 4.97 3.24 -1.28
N ASN A 45 5.44 2.60 -2.36
CA ASN A 45 5.44 1.13 -2.47
C ASN A 45 6.58 0.50 -1.64
N ARG A 46 6.87 1.05 -0.46
CA ARG A 46 7.93 0.54 0.41
C ARG A 46 7.33 -0.15 1.60
N PHE A 47 8.04 -1.16 2.06
CA PHE A 47 7.83 -1.76 3.37
C PHE A 47 8.32 -0.78 4.45
N PRO A 48 7.65 -0.74 5.60
CA PRO A 48 8.17 -0.04 6.76
C PRO A 48 9.55 -0.56 7.15
N THR A 49 10.43 0.33 7.61
CA THR A 49 11.74 -0.09 8.12
C THR A 49 11.62 -0.38 9.62
N PRO A 50 11.82 -1.64 10.07
CA PRO A 50 11.82 -1.98 11.48
C PRO A 50 12.96 -1.30 12.24
N LEU A 51 12.69 -0.89 13.47
CA LEU A 51 13.71 -0.62 14.50
C LEU A 51 13.89 -1.80 15.47
N LEU A 52 12.89 -2.69 15.54
CA LEU A 52 12.88 -3.88 16.36
C LEU A 52 12.74 -5.12 15.47
N ASP A 53 13.36 -6.21 15.88
CA ASP A 53 13.32 -7.48 15.15
C ASP A 53 11.95 -8.19 15.27
N ALA A 54 11.63 -9.07 14.33
CA ALA A 54 10.37 -9.83 14.30
C ALA A 54 10.21 -10.80 15.48
N THR A 55 11.31 -11.13 16.18
CA THR A 55 11.34 -11.97 17.38
C THR A 55 10.53 -11.42 18.56
N TYR A 56 10.18 -10.12 18.53
CA TYR A 56 9.33 -9.48 19.53
C TYR A 56 7.82 -9.80 19.38
N GLY A 57 7.43 -10.68 18.45
CA GLY A 57 6.10 -11.30 18.42
C GLY A 57 4.99 -10.46 17.77
N VAL A 58 5.36 -9.39 17.07
CA VAL A 58 4.39 -8.53 16.36
C VAL A 58 4.53 -8.73 14.85
N ALA A 59 3.43 -9.13 14.22
CA ALA A 59 3.37 -9.50 12.81
C ALA A 59 2.31 -8.72 12.02
N TRP A 60 1.28 -8.19 12.69
CA TRP A 60 0.08 -7.62 12.09
C TRP A 60 -0.15 -6.17 12.55
N VAL A 61 -0.76 -5.37 11.68
CA VAL A 61 -1.03 -3.95 11.96
C VAL A 61 -2.03 -3.77 13.11
N ASN A 62 -3.02 -4.66 13.24
CA ASN A 62 -4.02 -4.59 14.32
C ASN A 62 -3.40 -4.72 15.73
N GLN A 63 -2.22 -5.32 15.88
CA GLN A 63 -1.52 -5.41 17.16
C GLN A 63 -0.98 -4.05 17.64
N PHE A 64 -1.00 -3.03 16.77
CA PHE A 64 -0.69 -1.64 17.11
C PHE A 64 -1.95 -0.80 17.33
N MET A 65 -3.13 -1.42 17.36
CA MET A 65 -4.42 -0.76 17.56
C MET A 65 -5.07 -1.26 18.86
N ASP A 66 -5.89 -0.41 19.47
CA ASP A 66 -6.73 -0.80 20.60
C ASP A 66 -8.06 -1.41 20.14
N GLU A 67 -8.90 -1.80 21.09
CA GLU A 67 -10.22 -2.41 20.85
C GLU A 67 -11.20 -1.48 20.12
N ASN A 68 -10.93 -0.17 20.09
CA ASN A 68 -11.72 0.84 19.40
C ASN A 68 -11.08 1.27 18.07
N TYR A 69 -10.16 0.47 17.53
CA TYR A 69 -9.39 0.77 16.31
C TYR A 69 -8.55 2.04 16.39
N ARG A 70 -8.26 2.54 17.60
CA ARG A 70 -7.37 3.68 17.79
C ARG A 70 -5.93 3.21 17.79
N ARG A 71 -5.06 4.01 17.20
CA ARG A 71 -3.64 3.68 17.08
C ARG A 71 -2.91 3.86 18.40
N ASN A 72 -2.11 2.87 18.77
CA ASN A 72 -1.10 3.01 19.79
C ASN A 72 0.11 3.75 19.23
N VAL A 73 0.08 5.08 19.36
CA VAL A 73 1.10 6.00 18.82
C VAL A 73 2.50 5.63 19.30
N ASP A 74 2.64 5.24 20.56
CA ASP A 74 3.93 4.92 21.17
C ASP A 74 4.50 3.61 20.59
N MET A 75 3.65 2.61 20.34
CA MET A 75 4.08 1.41 19.62
C MET A 75 4.57 1.73 18.21
N PHE A 76 3.84 2.53 17.42
CA PHE A 76 4.33 2.89 16.07
C PHE A 76 5.67 3.64 16.11
N ARG A 77 5.87 4.55 17.06
CA ARG A 77 7.13 5.29 17.23
C ARG A 77 8.29 4.43 17.71
N ARG A 78 8.00 3.38 18.49
CA ARG A 78 8.99 2.43 18.98
C ARG A 78 9.46 1.46 17.89
N TRP A 79 8.54 1.02 17.02
CA TRP A 79 8.82 -0.03 16.03
C TRP A 79 9.29 0.49 14.67
N PHE A 80 8.97 1.72 14.30
CA PHE A 80 9.31 2.29 13.00
C PHE A 80 10.18 3.54 13.15
N ASN A 81 11.05 3.79 12.17
CA ASN A 81 11.80 5.05 12.12
C ASN A 81 10.85 6.27 12.09
N SER A 82 11.34 7.44 12.49
CA SER A 82 10.50 8.63 12.65
C SER A 82 9.77 9.05 11.37
N LYS A 83 10.36 8.80 10.19
CA LYS A 83 9.75 9.15 8.89
C LYS A 83 8.57 8.24 8.58
N ASP A 84 8.75 6.93 8.70
CA ASP A 84 7.73 5.93 8.41
C ASP A 84 6.63 5.98 9.48
N ALA A 85 6.98 6.12 10.77
CA ALA A 85 6.02 6.30 11.86
C ALA A 85 5.14 7.54 11.62
N LYS A 86 5.71 8.68 11.24
CA LYS A 86 4.95 9.89 10.89
C LYS A 86 4.04 9.67 9.69
N ALA A 87 4.48 8.93 8.67
CA ALA A 87 3.65 8.65 7.50
C ALA A 87 2.48 7.73 7.85
N ILE A 88 2.73 6.67 8.63
CA ILE A 88 1.73 5.70 9.08
C ILE A 88 0.68 6.35 9.98
N LEU A 89 1.12 7.14 10.96
CA LEU A 89 0.21 7.83 11.89
C LEU A 89 -0.68 8.86 11.20
N ASN A 90 -0.31 9.29 10.00
CA ASN A 90 -1.09 10.21 9.18
C ASN A 90 -2.18 9.53 8.35
N ILE A 91 -2.16 8.20 8.20
CA ILE A 91 -3.27 7.46 7.57
C ILE A 91 -4.58 7.87 8.27
N GLU A 92 -5.71 7.86 7.61
CA GLU A 92 -7.00 7.98 8.29
C GLU A 92 -7.59 6.57 8.37
N LEU A 93 -7.96 6.10 9.57
CA LEU A 93 -8.63 4.82 9.72
C LEU A 93 -10.14 5.04 9.64
N PRO A 94 -10.89 4.06 9.12
CA PRO A 94 -12.33 4.05 9.27
C PRO A 94 -12.73 3.94 10.74
N GLU A 95 -13.86 4.52 11.10
CA GLU A 95 -14.44 4.43 12.45
C GLU A 95 -15.09 3.06 12.71
N ASP A 96 -15.50 2.38 11.64
CA ASP A 96 -16.10 1.04 11.66
C ASP A 96 -15.06 -0.08 11.43
N ASP A 97 -15.41 -1.33 11.78
CA ASP A 97 -14.61 -2.54 11.51
C ASP A 97 -14.58 -2.88 10.01
N ILE A 98 -13.88 -2.07 9.22
CA ILE A 98 -13.69 -2.29 7.79
C ILE A 98 -12.45 -3.14 7.57
N LYS A 99 -12.55 -4.14 6.69
CA LYS A 99 -11.42 -4.98 6.32
C LYS A 99 -10.34 -4.19 5.57
N ASP A 100 -9.10 -4.66 5.70
CA ASP A 100 -8.00 -4.14 4.89
C ASP A 100 -8.25 -4.38 3.39
N GLY A 101 -7.77 -3.45 2.57
CA GLY A 101 -7.96 -3.46 1.13
C GLY A 101 -6.65 -3.30 0.36
N TRP A 102 -6.81 -3.09 -0.94
CA TRP A 102 -5.73 -2.70 -1.84
C TRP A 102 -5.99 -1.31 -2.38
N LEU A 103 -4.91 -0.58 -2.60
CA LEU A 103 -4.95 0.77 -3.09
C LEU A 103 -4.06 0.94 -4.31
N TRP A 104 -4.62 1.53 -5.35
CA TRP A 104 -3.88 1.91 -6.53
C TRP A 104 -3.33 3.34 -6.41
N MET A 105 -2.02 3.46 -6.23
CA MET A 105 -1.29 4.73 -6.17
C MET A 105 -0.98 5.33 -7.54
N GLY A 106 -1.23 4.59 -8.63
CA GLY A 106 -0.97 5.05 -9.99
C GLY A 106 -1.90 6.17 -10.45
N GLU A 107 -3.02 6.37 -9.76
CA GLU A 107 -4.04 7.37 -10.07
C GLU A 107 -4.56 8.08 -8.82
N ALA A 108 -5.08 9.29 -9.01
CA ALA A 108 -5.64 10.10 -7.93
C ALA A 108 -6.98 9.55 -7.39
N SER A 109 -7.67 8.71 -8.16
CA SER A 109 -8.91 8.03 -7.74
C SER A 109 -8.64 6.92 -6.71
N GLY A 110 -7.41 6.40 -6.64
CA GLY A 110 -7.15 5.18 -5.87
C GLY A 110 -7.58 3.88 -6.58
N GLU A 111 -8.15 4.00 -7.78
CA GLU A 111 -8.70 2.89 -8.57
C GLU A 111 -7.82 2.54 -9.76
N PHE A 112 -7.79 1.26 -10.12
CA PHE A 112 -7.01 0.78 -11.26
C PHE A 112 -7.73 1.04 -12.59
N SER A 113 -7.05 1.69 -13.55
CA SER A 113 -7.52 1.80 -14.94
C SER A 113 -6.56 1.14 -15.94
N ILE A 114 -7.10 0.24 -16.77
CA ILE A 114 -6.37 -0.39 -17.88
C ILE A 114 -5.85 0.68 -18.87
N LYS A 115 -6.67 1.70 -19.16
CA LYS A 115 -6.36 2.75 -20.15
C LYS A 115 -5.14 3.58 -19.74
N LEU A 116 -5.08 3.98 -18.47
CA LEU A 116 -3.98 4.80 -17.95
C LEU A 116 -2.73 3.96 -17.71
N THR A 117 -2.90 2.73 -17.21
CA THR A 117 -1.84 1.73 -17.15
C THR A 117 -1.18 1.51 -18.50
N TYR A 118 -1.96 1.34 -19.58
CA TYR A 118 -1.42 1.18 -20.92
C TYR A 118 -0.58 2.38 -21.38
N ARG A 119 -1.01 3.61 -21.06
CA ARG A 119 -0.25 4.83 -21.38
C ARG A 119 1.08 4.87 -20.63
N VAL A 120 1.08 4.45 -19.37
CA VAL A 120 2.29 4.35 -18.56
C VAL A 120 3.28 3.35 -19.15
N VAL A 121 2.80 2.15 -19.48
CA VAL A 121 3.62 1.07 -20.07
C VAL A 121 4.25 1.49 -21.39
N ARG A 122 3.51 2.27 -22.20
CA ARG A 122 4.01 2.83 -23.46
C ARG A 122 4.95 4.03 -23.28
N GLY A 123 5.30 4.40 -22.05
CA GLY A 123 6.15 5.57 -21.77
C GLY A 123 5.48 6.91 -22.05
N ARG A 124 4.16 6.94 -22.27
CA ARG A 124 3.41 8.16 -22.60
C ARG A 124 2.99 8.95 -21.37
N ARG A 125 3.21 8.39 -20.18
CA ARG A 125 2.88 9.00 -18.88
C ARG A 125 3.76 8.37 -17.80
N SER A 126 4.29 9.18 -16.88
CA SER A 126 4.96 8.66 -15.69
C SER A 126 3.93 8.32 -14.62
N ILE A 127 4.15 7.24 -13.87
CA ILE A 127 3.45 7.02 -12.60
C ILE A 127 4.00 8.04 -11.62
N THR A 128 3.17 9.02 -11.26
CA THR A 128 3.44 9.89 -10.12
C THR A 128 2.44 9.51 -9.03
N PRO A 129 2.91 8.97 -7.89
CA PRO A 129 2.06 8.80 -6.72
C PRO A 129 1.38 10.14 -6.42
N ALA A 130 0.09 10.12 -6.10
CA ALA A 130 -0.70 11.32 -5.82
C ALA A 130 -0.20 12.02 -4.53
N LYS A 131 0.94 12.72 -4.61
CA LYS A 131 1.67 13.36 -3.50
C LYS A 131 0.77 14.24 -2.61
N ASN A 132 -0.30 14.81 -3.19
CA ASN A 132 -1.13 15.82 -2.53
C ASN A 132 -2.59 15.38 -2.28
N ARG A 133 -2.99 14.14 -2.60
CA ARG A 133 -4.39 13.68 -2.44
C ARG A 133 -4.56 12.34 -1.74
N TRP A 134 -3.50 11.79 -1.15
CA TRP A 134 -3.60 10.52 -0.42
C TRP A 134 -4.65 10.59 0.70
N LYS A 135 -4.80 11.71 1.42
CA LYS A 135 -5.87 11.87 2.42
C LYS A 135 -7.26 11.56 1.86
N THR A 136 -7.55 11.96 0.62
CA THR A 136 -8.82 11.66 -0.05
C THR A 136 -8.96 10.18 -0.37
N ILE A 137 -7.86 9.54 -0.75
CA ILE A 137 -7.81 8.13 -1.13
C ILE A 137 -8.04 7.20 0.07
N TRP A 138 -7.60 7.61 1.25
CA TRP A 138 -7.77 6.85 2.49
C TRP A 138 -9.12 7.07 3.17
N LYS A 139 -9.84 8.15 2.83
CA LYS A 139 -11.20 8.48 3.32
C LYS A 139 -12.33 7.71 2.63
N SER A 140 -12.13 7.37 1.36
CA SER A 140 -13.14 6.68 0.55
C SER A 140 -13.29 5.22 0.96
#